data_AF-I8WTH2-F1
#
_entry.id   AF-I8WTH2-F1
#
_cell.length_a   1.000
_cell.length_b   1.000
_cell.length_c   1.000
_cell.angle_alpha   90.00
_cell.angle_beta   90.00
_cell.angle_gamma   90.00
#
_symmetry.space_group_name_H-M   'P 1'
#
loop_
_entity.id
_entity.type
_entity.pdbx_description
1 polymer ?
#
loop_
_entity_poly.entity_id
_entity_poly.type
_entity_poly.pdbx_seq_one_letter_code
_entity_poly.pdbx_strand_id
1 'polypeptide(L)' 'MAILKLTIFKAKVLKDGRHKIRVAVYHKQETCYIIIRFIIDNLFQFKNGEVVKRSDAAMINTKLRNLLNK' A
#
# COMPACT_ATOMS: atom_id res chain seq x y z
N MET A 1 -8.42 17.34 -9.24
CA MET A 1 -7.83 16.84 -7.98
C MET A 1 -7.51 15.36 -8.15
N ALA A 2 -6.28 14.93 -7.92
CA ALA A 2 -5.95 13.51 -7.92
C ALA A 2 -6.33 12.89 -6.56
N ILE A 3 -6.84 11.66 -6.58
CA ILE A 3 -7.14 10.88 -5.36
C ILE A 3 -6.04 9.84 -5.17
N LEU A 4 -5.39 9.88 -4.01
CA LEU A 4 -4.33 8.93 -3.64
C LEU A 4 -4.88 7.95 -2.60
N LYS A 5 -4.71 6.64 -2.83
CA LYS A 5 -5.07 5.58 -1.88
C LYS A 5 -3.99 4.53 -1.79
N LEU A 6 -3.69 4.07 -0.58
CA LEU A 6 -2.83 2.90 -0.38
C LEU A 6 -3.62 1.63 -0.65
N THR A 7 -3.03 0.73 -1.42
CA THR A 7 -3.69 -0.51 -1.84
C THR A 7 -2.70 -1.64 -2.06
N ILE A 8 -3.23 -2.84 -2.23
CA ILE A 8 -2.49 -4.02 -2.62
C ILE A 8 -3.17 -4.63 -3.83
N PHE A 9 -2.35 -5.04 -4.80
CA PHE A 9 -2.84 -5.72 -5.97
C PHE A 9 -2.77 -7.24 -5.74
N LYS A 10 -3.89 -7.84 -5.30
CA LYS A 10 -3.97 -9.26 -4.91
C LYS A 10 -3.48 -10.23 -6.01
N ALA A 11 -3.72 -9.90 -7.28
CA ALA A 11 -3.28 -10.72 -8.40
C ALA A 11 -1.78 -10.57 -8.75
N LYS A 12 -1.03 -9.71 -8.06
CA LYS A 12 0.41 -9.48 -8.27
C LYS A 12 1.18 -9.79 -6.98
N VAL A 13 1.08 -11.05 -6.58
CA VAL A 13 1.89 -11.64 -5.51
C VAL A 13 3.34 -11.79 -5.96
N LEU A 14 4.29 -11.63 -5.04
CA LEU A 14 5.70 -11.93 -5.27
C LEU A 14 5.90 -13.46 -5.29
N LYS A 15 7.03 -13.92 -5.84
CA LYS A 15 7.34 -15.37 -5.92
C LYS A 15 7.35 -16.07 -4.55
N ASP A 16 7.59 -15.32 -3.48
CA ASP A 16 7.63 -15.77 -2.10
C ASP A 16 6.29 -15.64 -1.35
N GLY A 17 5.19 -15.32 -2.05
CA GLY A 17 3.85 -15.18 -1.45
C GLY A 17 3.56 -13.81 -0.84
N ARG A 18 4.54 -12.91 -0.78
CA ARG A 18 4.39 -11.58 -0.19
C ARG A 18 3.78 -10.57 -1.16
N HIS A 19 3.31 -9.45 -0.63
CA HIS A 19 2.65 -8.40 -1.42
C HIS A 19 3.31 -7.04 -1.22
N LYS A 20 3.56 -6.32 -2.32
CA LYS A 20 3.95 -4.91 -2.27
C LYS A 20 2.73 -4.02 -2.05
N ILE A 21 2.84 -3.09 -1.11
CA ILE A 21 1.92 -1.96 -1.00
C ILE A 21 2.15 -1.06 -2.22
N ARG A 22 1.08 -0.46 -2.73
CA ARG A 22 1.09 0.46 -3.87
C ARG A 22 0.29 1.71 -3.53
N VAL A 23 0.64 2.82 -4.17
CA VAL A 23 -0.20 4.02 -4.20
C VAL A 23 -1.04 3.95 -5.47
N ALA A 24 -2.36 3.82 -5.32
CA ALA A 24 -3.31 4.03 -6.39
C ALA A 24 -3.51 5.54 -6.57
N VAL A 25 -3.28 6.01 -7.79
CA VAL A 25 -3.46 7.40 -8.20
C VAL A 25 -4.64 7.42 -9.16
N TYR A 26 -5.77 7.97 -8.71
CA TYR A 26 -6.93 8.18 -9.57
C TYR A 26 -6.94 9.63 -10.06
N HIS A 27 -6.85 9.82 -11.36
CA HIS A 27 -6.81 11.14 -11.98
C HIS A 27 -7.35 11.06 -13.42
N LYS A 28 -8.20 12.01 -13.83
CA LYS A 28 -8.79 12.08 -15.18
C LYS A 28 -9.44 10.76 -15.65
N GLN A 29 -10.23 10.12 -14.78
CA GLN A 29 -10.88 8.82 -15.03
C GLN A 29 -9.91 7.63 -15.25
N GLU A 30 -8.61 7.82 -15.01
CA GLU A 30 -7.61 6.77 -15.08
C GLU A 30 -7.10 6.42 -13.68
N THR A 31 -6.76 5.15 -13.49
CA THR A 31 -6.11 4.66 -12.26
C THR A 31 -4.71 4.15 -12.59
N CYS A 32 -3.70 4.82 -12.07
CA CYS A 32 -2.32 4.37 -12.12
C CYS A 32 -1.88 3.80 -10.77
N TYR A 33 -0.90 2.89 -10.78
CA TYR A 33 -0.37 2.28 -9.55
C TYR A 33 1.13 2.52 -9.45
N ILE A 34 1.55 3.20 -8.39
CA ILE A 34 2.96 3.40 -8.07
C ILE A 34 3.38 2.34 -7.06
N ILE A 35 4.38 1.53 -7.41
CA ILE A 35 4.95 0.54 -6.51
C ILE A 35 5.85 1.25 -5.50
N ILE A 36 5.67 0.93 -4.21
CA ILE A 36 6.53 1.45 -3.14
C ILE A 36 7.28 0.31 -2.45
N ARG A 37 8.30 0.66 -1.65
CA ARG A 37 9.22 -0.30 -1.02
C ARG A 37 8.64 -1.13 0.14
N PHE A 38 7.40 -0.85 0.56
CA PHE A 38 6.79 -1.55 1.70
C PHE A 38 6.14 -2.87 1.24
N ILE A 39 6.43 -3.93 1.98
CA ILE A 39 5.98 -5.30 1.71
C ILE A 39 5.26 -5.82 2.95
N ILE A 40 4.15 -6.52 2.73
CA ILE A 40 3.48 -7.32 3.76
C ILE A 40 3.62 -8.80 3.42
N ASP A 41 3.60 -9.63 4.46
CA ASP A 41 3.79 -11.07 4.32
C ASP A 41 2.46 -11.78 4.05
N ASN A 42 1.36 -11.23 4.56
CA ASN A 42 0.02 -11.77 4.39
C ASN A 42 -1.00 -10.65 4.15
N LEU A 43 -1.99 -10.89 3.28
CA LEU A 43 -3.12 -9.97 3.06
C LEU A 43 -3.84 -9.53 4.34
N PHE A 44 -3.88 -10.38 5.38
CA PHE A 44 -4.46 -10.01 6.69
C PHE A 44 -3.70 -8.92 7.44
N GLN A 45 -2.46 -8.63 7.05
CA GLN A 45 -1.64 -7.56 7.62
C GLN A 45 -1.93 -6.20 6.99
N PHE A 46 -2.88 -6.08 6.06
CA PHE A 46 -3.28 -4.81 5.48
C PHE A 46 -4.79 -4.67 5.38
N LYS A 47 -5.31 -3.63 6.02
CA LYS A 47 -6.74 -3.37 6.11
C LYS A 47 -6.99 -1.88 5.98
N ASN A 48 -7.92 -1.50 5.11
CA ASN A 48 -8.38 -0.12 4.94
C ASN A 48 -7.27 0.92 4.67
N GLY A 49 -6.22 0.53 3.94
CA GLY A 49 -5.11 1.42 3.62
C GLY A 49 -3.98 1.44 4.65
N GLU A 50 -4.08 0.64 5.71
CA GLU A 50 -3.13 0.60 6.82
C GLU A 50 -2.57 -0.80 7.04
N VAL A 51 -1.33 -0.85 7.51
CA VAL A 51 -0.70 -2.09 7.98
C VAL A 51 -1.20 -2.39 9.39
N VAL A 52 -1.61 -3.64 9.63
CA VAL A 52 -2.16 -4.14 10.90
C VAL A 52 -1.48 -5.46 11.27
N LYS A 53 -1.59 -5.88 12.54
CA LYS A 53 -1.13 -7.20 13.01
C LYS A 53 0.37 -7.48 12.71
N ARG A 54 1.20 -6.43 12.77
CA ARG A 54 2.67 -6.49 12.71
C ARG A 54 3.24 -5.66 13.85
N SER A 55 4.38 -6.09 14.39
CA SER A 55 5.09 -5.37 15.46
C SER A 55 5.56 -3.98 15.02
N ASP A 56 5.92 -3.80 13.75
CA ASP A 56 6.40 -2.55 13.15
C ASP A 56 5.31 -1.72 12.46
N ALA A 57 4.02 -2.10 12.60
CA ALA A 57 2.90 -1.51 11.88
C ALA A 57 2.80 0.01 12.07
N ALA A 58 2.94 0.50 13.30
CA ALA A 58 2.86 1.93 13.61
C ALA A 58 3.94 2.73 12.87
N MET A 59 5.19 2.26 12.87
CA MET A 59 6.29 2.91 12.16
C MET A 59 6.04 2.93 10.65
N ILE A 60 5.57 1.82 10.08
CA ILE A 60 5.26 1.74 8.64
C ILE A 60 4.13 2.71 8.29
N ASN A 61 3.02 2.71 9.05
CA ASN A 61 1.89 3.59 8.78
C ASN A 61 2.26 5.08 8.86
N THR A 62 3.12 5.47 9.80
CA THR A 62 3.67 6.84 9.84
C THR A 62 4.42 7.18 8.55
N LYS A 63 5.29 6.28 8.08
CA LYS A 63 6.03 6.50 6.81
C LYS A 63 5.09 6.54 5.59
N LEU A 64 4.07 5.69 5.57
CA LEU A 64 3.07 5.66 4.50
C LEU A 64 2.23 6.95 4.46
N ARG A 65 1.79 7.46 5.61
CA ARG A 65 1.07 8.74 5.70
C ARG A 65 1.94 9.91 5.25
N ASN A 66 3.20 9.95 5.70
CA ASN A 66 4.16 10.98 5.27
C ASN A 66 4.44 10.92 3.76
N LEU A 67 4.33 9.75 3.13
CA LEU A 67 4.48 9.62 1.68
C LEU A 67 3.30 10.21 0.90
N LEU A 68 2.08 10.15 1.46
CA LEU A 68 0.87 10.67 0.80
C LEU A 68 0.64 12.16 1.04
N ASN A 69 1.10 12.69 2.18
CA ASN A 69 0.87 14.07 2.61
C ASN A 69 1.98 15.04 2.17
N LYS A 70 2.91 14.59 1.35
CA LYS A 70 3.98 15.43 0.80
C LYS A 70 3.60 15.90 -0.59
#